data_AF-A0AAW6LTU0-F1
#
_entry.id   AF-A0AAW6LTU0-F1
#
_cell.length_a   1.000
_cell.length_b   1.000
_cell.length_c   1.000
_cell.angle_alpha   90.00
_cell.angle_beta   90.00
_cell.angle_gamma   90.00
#
_symmetry.space_group_name_H-M   'P 1'
#
loop_
_entity.id
_entity.type
_entity.pdbx_description
1 polymer ?
#
loop_
_entity_poly.entity_id
_entity_poly.type
_entity_poly.pdbx_seq_one_letter_code
_entity_poly.pdbx_strand_id
1 'polypeptide(L)'
;MSSSVFEDPKVHLVEHNSSGTYELFRDAEQARKFSKSLPGSSVRELVVRDSHSPRTVTFERRVRISDGVIVLDRWDEEVSFQAVDSDVPGGVDVESYESSNGDWNVVGIGLDISEVRRAVDTAVRPHVS
;
A
#
# COMPACT_ATOMS: atom_id res chain seq x y z
N MET A 1 -20.32 15.65 28.95
CA MET A 1 -19.38 14.69 28.36
C MET A 1 -18.37 15.51 27.56
N SER A 2 -17.11 15.55 27.97
CA SER A 2 -16.06 16.33 27.32
C SER A 2 -15.61 15.58 26.08
N SER A 3 -15.83 16.15 24.90
CA SER A 3 -15.26 15.68 23.64
C SER A 3 -13.74 15.86 23.72
N SER A 4 -13.02 14.77 24.01
CA SER A 4 -11.57 14.74 23.81
C SER A 4 -11.30 14.87 22.31
N VAL A 5 -10.89 16.06 21.89
CA VAL A 5 -10.28 16.28 20.58
C VAL A 5 -9.02 15.43 20.58
N PHE A 6 -9.01 14.33 19.82
CA PHE A 6 -7.78 13.62 19.54
C PHE A 6 -6.88 14.59 18.76
N GLU A 7 -5.90 15.18 19.43
CA GLU A 7 -4.84 15.90 18.74
C GLU A 7 -3.98 14.85 18.03
N ASP A 8 -3.88 14.96 16.71
CA ASP A 8 -2.95 14.16 15.91
C ASP A 8 -1.55 14.27 16.54
N PRO A 9 -0.83 13.16 16.74
CA PRO A 9 0.49 13.19 17.36
C PRO A 9 1.44 14.06 16.56
N LYS A 10 2.28 14.82 17.25
CA LYS A 10 3.19 15.76 16.64
C LYS A 10 4.62 15.25 16.77
N VAL A 11 5.40 15.46 15.71
CA VAL A 11 6.86 15.33 15.75
C VAL A 11 7.49 16.67 15.44
N HIS A 12 8.68 16.87 15.99
CA HIS A 12 9.44 18.10 15.85
C HIS A 12 10.68 17.79 15.01
N LEU A 13 10.71 18.38 13.82
CA LEU A 13 11.84 18.31 12.90
C LEU A 13 12.81 19.44 13.22
N VAL A 14 14.07 19.13 13.50
CA VAL A 14 15.15 20.11 13.57
C VAL A 14 15.92 20.07 12.27
N GLU A 15 15.85 21.15 11.50
CA GLU A 15 16.58 21.32 10.24
C GLU A 15 17.82 22.17 10.49
N HIS A 16 18.99 21.68 10.11
CA HIS A 16 20.23 22.47 10.14
C HIS A 16 20.45 23.11 8.77
N ASN A 17 20.12 24.40 8.66
CA ASN A 17 20.03 25.10 7.38
C ASN A 17 21.33 25.11 6.57
N SER A 18 22.48 24.98 7.23
CA SER A 18 23.79 25.03 6.57
C SER A 18 24.22 23.70 5.94
N SER A 19 23.74 22.57 6.46
CA SER A 19 24.08 21.22 5.96
C SER A 19 22.91 20.49 5.30
N GLY A 20 21.68 20.99 5.44
CA GLY A 20 20.48 20.28 4.96
C GLY A 20 20.25 18.95 5.68
N THR A 21 20.78 18.81 6.91
CA THR A 21 20.55 17.62 7.74
C THR A 21 19.35 17.82 8.64
N TYR A 22 18.62 16.73 8.86
CA TYR A 22 17.34 16.72 9.56
C TYR A 22 17.37 15.72 10.71
N GLU A 23 16.85 16.13 11.86
CA GLU A 23 16.69 15.26 13.04
C GLU A 23 15.24 15.31 13.53
N LEU A 24 14.66 14.17 13.90
CA LEU A 24 13.26 14.03 14.30
C LEU A 24 13.13 13.72 15.80
N PHE A 25 12.27 14.47 16.49
CA PHE A 25 12.01 14.30 17.92
C PHE A 25 10.51 14.13 18.18
N ARG A 26 10.14 13.22 19.07
CA ARG A 26 8.75 13.12 19.58
C ARG A 26 8.45 14.12 20.70
N ASP A 27 9.49 14.67 21.33
CA ASP A 27 9.39 15.61 22.45
C ASP A 27 9.85 17.02 22.02
N ALA A 28 9.00 18.02 22.26
CA ALA A 28 9.24 19.40 21.88
C ALA A 28 10.44 20.04 22.61
N GLU A 29 10.63 19.69 23.89
CA GLU A 29 11.74 20.24 24.67
C GLU A 29 13.08 19.68 24.21
N GLN A 30 13.13 18.38 23.88
CA GLN A 30 14.32 17.75 23.34
C GLN A 30 14.72 18.37 22.00
N ALA A 31 13.76 18.57 21.10
CA ALA A 31 13.99 19.24 19.81
C ALA A 31 14.56 20.65 19.99
N ARG A 32 14.00 21.42 20.93
CA ARG A 32 14.46 22.79 21.24
C ARG A 32 15.84 22.80 21.91
N LYS A 33 16.17 21.82 22.75
CA LYS A 33 17.50 21.68 23.36
C LYS A 33 18.54 21.35 22.28
N PHE A 34 18.20 20.43 21.38
CA PHE A 34 19.07 20.04 20.27
C PHE A 34 19.30 21.20 19.30
N SER A 35 18.27 21.93 18.89
CA SER A 35 18.42 23.07 17.96
C SER A 35 19.34 24.17 18.51
N LYS A 36 19.31 24.43 19.83
CA LYS A 36 20.24 25.39 20.47
C LYS A 36 21.71 24.97 20.36
N SER A 37 22.00 23.68 20.24
CA SER A 37 23.37 23.17 20.03
C SER A 37 23.85 23.24 18.57
N LEU A 38 22.97 23.58 17.63
CA LEU A 38 23.24 23.68 16.20
C LEU A 38 22.95 25.10 15.67
N PRO A 39 23.98 25.97 15.56
CA PRO A 39 23.84 27.32 15.03
C PRO A 39 23.21 27.33 13.63
N GLY A 40 22.17 28.15 13.44
CA GLY A 40 21.46 28.22 12.16
C GLY A 40 20.48 27.06 11.93
N SER A 41 20.09 26.32 12.96
CA SER A 41 18.99 25.36 12.87
C SER A 41 17.62 25.99 13.14
N SER A 42 16.57 25.36 12.64
CA SER A 42 15.17 25.72 12.91
C SER A 42 14.37 24.50 13.34
N VAL A 43 13.36 24.71 14.19
CA VAL A 43 12.45 23.65 14.63
C VAL A 43 11.12 23.84 13.92
N ARG A 44 10.66 22.79 13.24
CA ARG A 44 9.36 22.74 12.58
C ARG A 44 8.50 21.68 13.25
N GLU A 45 7.27 22.05 13.62
CA GLU A 45 6.28 21.09 14.10
C GLU A 45 5.60 20.44 12.89
N LEU A 46 5.59 19.11 12.88
CA LEU A 46 4.91 18.30 11.88
C LEU A 46 3.81 17.51 12.58
N VAL A 47 2.61 17.59 12.02
CA VAL A 47 1.49 16.75 12.45
C VAL A 47 1.68 15.38 11.82
N VAL A 48 1.90 14.36 12.65
CA VAL A 48 1.86 12.96 12.24
C VAL A 48 0.41 12.53 12.26
N ARG A 49 -0.14 12.32 11.07
CA ARG A 49 -1.42 11.63 10.96
C ARG A 49 -1.19 10.15 11.21
N ASP A 50 -1.46 9.71 12.43
CA ASP A 50 -1.48 8.29 12.79
C ASP A 50 -2.66 7.55 12.11
N SER A 51 -3.63 8.29 11.56
CA SER A 51 -4.85 7.78 10.94
C SER A 51 -4.70 7.22 9.53
N HIS A 52 -3.48 6.95 9.07
CA HIS A 52 -3.33 6.05 7.93
C HIS A 52 -3.56 4.64 8.44
N SER A 53 -4.81 4.21 8.37
CA SER A 53 -5.13 2.78 8.27
C SER A 53 -4.14 2.12 7.30
N PRO A 54 -3.71 0.87 7.58
CA PRO A 54 -2.69 0.22 6.80
C PRO A 54 -2.98 0.37 5.31
N ARG A 55 -1.99 0.89 4.58
CA ARG A 55 -2.03 0.94 3.12
C ARG A 55 -2.05 -0.50 2.64
N THR A 56 -3.09 -0.87 1.93
CA THR A 56 -3.21 -2.17 1.30
C THR A 56 -3.02 -1.99 -0.20
N VAL A 57 -2.21 -2.86 -0.80
CA VAL A 57 -2.04 -2.93 -2.25
C VAL A 57 -2.74 -4.18 -2.72
N THR A 58 -3.73 -4.02 -3.59
CA THR A 58 -4.41 -5.13 -4.25
C THR A 58 -3.77 -5.33 -5.61
N PHE A 59 -3.43 -6.58 -5.92
CA PHE A 59 -2.90 -7.00 -7.21
C PHE A 59 -3.98 -7.77 -7.95
N GLU A 60 -4.24 -7.37 -9.19
CA GLU A 60 -5.10 -8.09 -10.11
C GLU A 60 -4.28 -8.57 -11.31
N ARG A 61 -4.48 -9.83 -11.71
CA ARG A 61 -3.99 -10.33 -12.99
C ARG A 61 -5.15 -10.86 -13.82
N ARG A 62 -5.23 -10.44 -15.08
CA ARG A 62 -6.19 -10.92 -16.07
C ARG A 62 -5.46 -11.64 -17.19
N VAL A 63 -5.85 -12.88 -17.44
CA VAL A 63 -5.35 -13.68 -18.57
C VAL A 63 -6.52 -14.04 -19.48
N ARG A 64 -6.36 -13.83 -20.79
CA ARG A 64 -7.29 -14.32 -21.80
C ARG A 64 -6.60 -15.34 -22.69
N ILE A 65 -7.29 -16.43 -22.95
CA ILE A 65 -6.82 -17.58 -23.70
C ILE A 65 -7.79 -17.82 -24.84
N SER A 66 -7.28 -17.85 -26.06
CA SER A 66 -8.04 -18.10 -27.28
C SER A 66 -7.39 -19.28 -27.99
N ASP A 67 -8.16 -20.31 -28.33
CA ASP A 67 -7.69 -21.53 -28.99
C ASP A 67 -6.41 -22.14 -28.39
N GLY A 68 -6.34 -22.20 -27.05
CA GLY A 68 -5.19 -22.77 -26.35
C GLY A 68 -3.98 -21.84 -26.22
N VAL A 69 -4.09 -20.58 -26.65
CA VAL A 69 -3.00 -19.60 -26.64
C VAL A 69 -3.35 -18.39 -25.78
N ILE A 70 -2.42 -17.95 -24.94
CA ILE A 70 -2.57 -16.70 -24.18
C ILE A 70 -2.50 -15.52 -25.15
N VAL A 71 -3.61 -14.82 -25.32
CA VAL A 71 -3.73 -13.64 -26.18
C VAL A 71 -3.72 -12.32 -25.40
N LEU A 72 -3.91 -12.38 -24.08
CA LEU A 72 -3.77 -11.26 -23.16
C LEU A 72 -3.24 -11.75 -21.81
N ASP A 73 -2.26 -11.05 -21.26
CA ASP A 73 -1.81 -11.19 -19.87
C ASP A 73 -1.52 -9.80 -19.33
N ARG A 74 -2.36 -9.32 -18.41
CA ARG A 74 -2.31 -7.97 -17.86
C ARG A 74 -2.28 -8.02 -16.35
N TRP A 75 -1.48 -7.13 -15.77
CA TRP A 75 -1.45 -6.82 -14.36
C TRP A 75 -1.97 -5.42 -14.10
N ASP A 76 -2.74 -5.29 -13.02
CA ASP A 76 -3.20 -4.01 -12.48
C ASP A 76 -2.93 -3.97 -10.97
N GLU A 77 -2.60 -2.78 -10.47
CA GLU A 77 -2.32 -2.53 -9.05
C GLU A 77 -3.24 -1.42 -8.54
N GLU A 78 -3.93 -1.65 -7.43
CA GLU A 78 -4.75 -0.65 -6.76
C GLU A 78 -4.26 -0.42 -5.34
N VAL A 79 -4.06 0.86 -5.00
CA VAL A 79 -3.69 1.28 -3.65
C VAL A 79 -4.95 1.73 -2.92
N SER A 80 -5.31 1.02 -1.87
CA SER A 80 -6.41 1.38 -0.98
C SER A 80 -5.91 1.69 0.43
N PHE A 81 -6.61 2.59 1.10
CA PHE A 81 -6.45 2.84 2.52
C PHE A 81 -7.64 2.17 3.19
N GLN A 82 -7.39 1.18 4.06
CA GLN A 82 -8.49 0.54 4.77
C GLN A 82 -9.16 1.51 5.76
N ALA A 83 -10.30 1.14 6.33
CA ALA A 83 -10.71 1.74 7.59
C ALA A 83 -9.99 0.99 8.72
N VAL A 84 -9.64 1.67 9.82
CA VAL A 84 -9.18 0.99 11.03
C VAL A 84 -10.32 0.03 11.44
N ASP A 85 -10.01 -1.27 11.63
CA ASP A 85 -10.92 -2.37 12.00
C ASP A 85 -11.49 -3.28 10.88
N SER A 86 -11.01 -3.20 9.63
CA SER A 86 -11.34 -4.23 8.63
C SER A 86 -10.27 -5.32 8.56
N ASP A 87 -10.51 -6.48 9.15
CA ASP A 87 -9.77 -7.69 8.81
C ASP A 87 -10.10 -8.07 7.37
N VAL A 88 -9.19 -7.81 6.43
CA VAL A 88 -9.31 -8.37 5.08
C VAL A 88 -8.78 -9.80 5.15
N PRO A 89 -9.62 -10.81 4.86
CA PRO A 89 -9.18 -12.20 4.83
C PRO A 89 -7.99 -12.32 3.88
N GLY A 90 -6.87 -12.83 4.38
CA GLY A 90 -5.73 -13.17 3.52
C GLY A 90 -6.13 -14.25 2.52
N GLY A 91 -5.65 -14.14 1.28
CA GLY A 91 -5.91 -15.12 0.24
C GLY A 91 -5.91 -14.50 -1.16
N VAL A 92 -6.10 -15.37 -2.16
CA VAL A 92 -6.30 -15.00 -3.56
C VAL A 92 -7.66 -15.49 -3.98
N ASP A 93 -8.48 -14.59 -4.49
CA ASP A 93 -9.71 -14.94 -5.20
C ASP A 93 -9.37 -15.17 -6.68
N VAL A 94 -9.84 -16.29 -7.24
CA VAL A 94 -9.61 -16.63 -8.65
C VAL A 94 -10.94 -17.00 -9.29
N GLU A 95 -11.30 -16.26 -10.33
CA GLU A 95 -12.44 -16.54 -11.17
C GLU A 95 -11.98 -17.01 -12.55
N SER A 96 -12.66 -18.01 -13.11
CA SER A 96 -12.40 -18.53 -14.45
C SER A 96 -13.72 -18.75 -15.18
N TYR A 97 -13.84 -18.20 -16.39
CA TYR A 97 -15.06 -18.27 -17.19
C TYR A 97 -14.77 -18.26 -18.69
N GLU A 98 -15.66 -18.86 -19.46
CA GLU A 98 -15.65 -18.82 -20.93
C GLU A 98 -16.53 -17.67 -21.41
N SER A 99 -15.99 -16.82 -22.28
CA SER A 99 -16.72 -15.74 -22.94
C SER A 99 -17.58 -16.29 -24.08
N SER A 100 -18.58 -15.51 -24.51
CA SER A 100 -19.50 -15.90 -25.59
C SER A 100 -18.83 -16.15 -26.94
N ASN A 101 -17.60 -15.67 -27.13
CA ASN A 101 -16.78 -15.91 -28.32
C ASN A 101 -15.88 -17.17 -28.21
N GLY A 102 -16.00 -17.95 -27.13
CA GLY A 102 -15.19 -19.15 -26.88
C GLY A 102 -13.84 -18.89 -26.18
N ASP A 103 -13.52 -17.63 -25.87
CA ASP A 103 -12.27 -17.31 -25.17
C ASP A 103 -12.39 -17.63 -23.68
N TRP A 104 -11.39 -18.31 -23.12
CA TRP A 104 -11.26 -18.50 -21.68
C TRP A 104 -10.64 -17.28 -21.02
N ASN A 105 -11.21 -16.83 -19.91
CA ASN A 105 -10.73 -15.69 -19.13
C ASN A 105 -10.48 -16.16 -17.71
N VAL A 106 -9.31 -15.80 -17.16
CA VAL A 106 -8.91 -16.07 -15.78
C VAL A 106 -8.58 -14.73 -15.14
N VAL A 107 -9.18 -14.45 -13.98
CA VAL A 107 -8.93 -13.24 -13.19
C VAL A 107 -8.53 -13.67 -11.79
N GLY A 108 -7.40 -13.19 -11.29
CA GLY A 108 -6.96 -13.40 -9.92
C GLY A 108 -6.75 -12.09 -9.19
N ILE A 109 -7.27 -11.97 -7.97
CA ILE A 109 -7.19 -10.77 -7.13
C ILE A 109 -6.65 -11.17 -5.74
N GLY A 110 -5.68 -10.44 -5.23
CA GLY A 110 -5.13 -10.70 -3.89
C GLY A 110 -4.16 -9.64 -3.39
N LEU A 111 -3.69 -9.81 -2.16
CA LEU A 111 -2.79 -8.85 -1.50
C LEU A 111 -1.29 -9.23 -1.61
N ASP A 112 -1.00 -10.46 -2.05
CA ASP A 112 0.36 -10.93 -2.33
C ASP A 112 0.49 -11.28 -3.82
N ILE A 113 1.32 -10.50 -4.53
CA ILE A 113 1.57 -10.66 -5.96
C ILE A 113 2.09 -12.07 -6.34
N SER A 114 2.88 -12.70 -5.47
CA SER A 114 3.43 -14.03 -5.71
C SER A 114 2.36 -15.10 -5.60
N GLU A 115 1.45 -14.95 -4.63
CA GLU A 115 0.30 -15.83 -4.50
C GLU A 115 -0.68 -15.67 -5.66
N VAL A 116 -0.98 -14.42 -6.06
CA VAL A 116 -1.83 -14.13 -7.22
C VAL A 116 -1.25 -14.77 -8.47
N ARG A 117 0.05 -14.60 -8.71
CA ARG A 117 0.74 -15.22 -9.86
C ARG A 117 0.57 -16.73 -9.85
N ARG A 118 0.90 -17.38 -8.72
CA ARG A 118 0.83 -18.84 -8.57
C ARG A 118 -0.59 -19.36 -8.81
N ALA A 119 -1.60 -18.71 -8.24
CA ALA A 119 -2.98 -19.13 -8.35
C ALA A 119 -3.49 -18.99 -9.80
N VAL A 120 -3.23 -17.85 -10.45
CA VAL A 120 -3.62 -17.63 -11.85
C VAL A 120 -2.87 -18.58 -12.79
N ASP A 121 -1.57 -18.79 -12.62
CA ASP A 121 -0.82 -19.76 -13.43
C ASP A 121 -1.40 -21.17 -13.30
N THR A 122 -1.87 -21.55 -12.10
CA THR A 122 -2.51 -22.84 -11.87
C THR A 122 -3.84 -22.95 -12.60
N ALA A 123 -4.65 -21.88 -12.59
CA ALA A 123 -5.94 -21.83 -13.28
C ALA A 123 -5.80 -21.73 -14.81
N VAL A 124 -4.72 -21.12 -15.33
CA VAL A 124 -4.45 -21.01 -16.76
C VAL A 124 -4.03 -22.36 -17.38
N ARG A 125 -3.21 -23.15 -16.67
CA ARG A 125 -2.60 -24.40 -17.19
C ARG A 125 -3.55 -25.35 -17.95
N PRO A 126 -4.77 -25.64 -17.49
CA PRO A 126 -5.66 -26.58 -18.19
C PRO A 126 -6.15 -26.08 -19.56
N HIS A 127 -6.03 -24.79 -19.83
CA HIS A 127 -6.59 -24.14 -21.02
C HIS A 127 -5.54 -23.82 -22.08
N VAL A 128 -4.25 -24.06 -21.81
CA VAL A 128 -3.15 -23.80 -22.73
C VAL A 128 -2.60 -25.13 -23.26
N SER A 129 -2.33 -25.22 -24.57
CA SER A 129 -1.84 -26.42 -25.25
C SER A 129 -0.33 -26.42 -25.48
#